data_AF-A0AB32T3K0-F1
#
_entry.id   AF-A0AB32T3K0-F1
#
_cell.length_a   1.000
_cell.length_b   1.000
_cell.length_c   1.000
_cell.angle_alpha   90.00
_cell.angle_beta   90.00
_cell.angle_gamma   90.00
#
_symmetry.space_group_name_H-M   'P 1'
#
loop_
_entity.id
_entity.type
_entity.pdbx_description
1 polymer ?
#
loop_
_entity_poly.entity_id
_entity_poly.type
_entity_poly.pdbx_seq_one_letter_code
_entity_poly.pdbx_strand_id
1 'polypeptide(L)'
;MFVFRPSNETYGKLITACSVGGSFDGGDQGVLNSFFSDWATADISKHLPFIYNLSSIAIYTYLPAFKQYGHDAKVVHFLGKVKPWDYSFDTASKTVKGQSHDADMHPNYLLQWWELFSSSVLALMKEEYGDQPFYSGCTEGDIHVDMGQMHLSHPPSPPMSSKERKKKWEQGQADYMGMDSFDNIEKNLDNQTNIPDVRN
;
A
#
# COMPACT_ATOMS: atom_id res chain seq x y z
N MET A 1 -13.50 -0.44 2.58
CA MET A 1 -14.43 -0.06 3.67
C MET A 1 -15.81 0.16 3.07
N PHE A 2 -16.87 -0.34 3.72
CA PHE A 2 -18.25 -0.13 3.30
C PHE A 2 -19.18 -0.12 4.52
N VAL A 3 -20.36 0.48 4.39
CA VAL A 3 -21.39 0.53 5.44
C VAL A 3 -22.53 -0.40 5.03
N PHE A 4 -23.00 -1.25 5.93
CA PHE A 4 -24.08 -2.19 5.65
C PHE A 4 -24.99 -2.38 6.86
N ARG A 5 -26.17 -2.96 6.61
CA ARG A 5 -27.12 -3.38 7.65
C ARG A 5 -27.12 -4.91 7.74
N PRO A 6 -26.78 -5.51 8.88
CA PRO A 6 -26.89 -6.96 9.06
C PRO A 6 -28.30 -7.46 8.75
N SER A 7 -28.40 -8.52 7.94
CA SER A 7 -29.67 -9.12 7.53
C SER A 7 -29.42 -10.54 7.02
N ASN A 8 -30.12 -11.53 7.60
CA ASN A 8 -30.08 -12.91 7.13
C ASN A 8 -30.57 -13.05 5.68
N GLU A 9 -31.52 -12.20 5.27
CA GLU A 9 -32.02 -12.16 3.90
C GLU A 9 -30.91 -11.68 2.94
N THR A 10 -30.25 -10.58 3.26
CA THR A 10 -29.15 -10.05 2.43
C THR A 10 -28.00 -11.04 2.35
N TYR A 11 -27.67 -11.70 3.47
CA TYR A 11 -26.68 -12.77 3.51
C TYR A 11 -27.06 -13.92 2.56
N GLY A 12 -28.29 -14.45 2.64
CA GLY A 12 -28.75 -15.53 1.75
C GLY A 12 -28.73 -15.16 0.27
N LYS A 13 -29.07 -13.91 -0.05
CA LYS A 13 -28.99 -13.38 -1.42
C LYS A 13 -27.54 -13.27 -1.92
N LEU A 14 -26.61 -12.81 -1.08
CA LEU A 14 -25.18 -12.77 -1.41
C LEU A 14 -24.61 -14.17 -1.66
N ILE A 15 -24.94 -15.15 -0.80
CA ILE A 15 -24.51 -16.55 -1.00
C ILE A 15 -25.04 -17.12 -2.32
N THR A 16 -26.30 -16.83 -2.66
CA THR A 16 -26.89 -17.23 -3.94
C THR A 16 -26.17 -16.57 -5.11
N ALA A 17 -25.88 -15.26 -5.02
CA ALA A 17 -25.14 -14.53 -6.04
C ALA A 17 -23.73 -15.10 -6.25
N CYS A 18 -22.99 -15.40 -5.18
CA CYS A 18 -21.70 -16.10 -5.26
C CYS A 18 -21.82 -17.44 -5.97
N SER A 19 -22.85 -18.23 -5.66
CA SER A 19 -23.03 -19.58 -6.21
C SER A 19 -23.37 -19.57 -7.70
N VAL A 20 -24.10 -18.55 -8.16
CA VAL A 20 -24.55 -18.44 -9.56
C VAL A 20 -23.53 -17.72 -10.44
N GLY A 21 -22.94 -16.62 -9.96
CA GLY A 21 -22.10 -15.73 -10.75
C GLY A 21 -20.62 -15.70 -10.35
N GLY A 22 -20.26 -16.29 -9.22
CA GLY A 22 -18.90 -16.19 -8.68
C GLY A 22 -18.49 -14.75 -8.39
N SER A 23 -17.19 -14.48 -8.49
CA SER A 23 -16.59 -13.14 -8.39
C SER A 23 -15.69 -12.89 -9.59
N PHE A 24 -15.83 -11.74 -10.25
CA PHE A 24 -15.01 -11.41 -11.42
C PHE A 24 -13.54 -11.16 -11.10
N ASP A 25 -13.21 -10.79 -9.85
CA ASP A 25 -11.83 -10.58 -9.38
C ASP A 25 -11.35 -11.70 -8.43
N GLY A 26 -12.17 -12.74 -8.23
CA GLY A 26 -11.89 -13.84 -7.32
C GLY A 26 -11.97 -13.50 -5.83
N GLY A 27 -12.28 -12.25 -5.47
CA GLY A 27 -12.41 -11.77 -4.09
C GLY A 27 -13.84 -11.40 -3.71
N ASP A 28 -14.01 -10.87 -2.49
CA ASP A 28 -15.30 -10.35 -2.02
C ASP A 28 -15.73 -9.09 -2.79
N GLN A 29 -14.76 -8.27 -3.20
CA GLN A 29 -15.03 -7.02 -3.90
C GLN A 29 -15.81 -7.25 -5.20
N GLY A 30 -15.47 -8.27 -5.98
CA GLY A 30 -16.19 -8.58 -7.22
C GLY A 30 -17.62 -9.07 -6.98
N VAL A 31 -17.85 -9.86 -5.93
CA VAL A 31 -19.20 -10.27 -5.50
C VAL A 31 -20.02 -9.05 -5.11
N LEU A 32 -19.48 -8.23 -4.21
CA LEU A 32 -20.20 -7.09 -3.63
C LEU A 32 -20.53 -6.05 -4.70
N ASN A 33 -19.60 -5.74 -5.61
CA ASN A 33 -19.85 -4.82 -6.72
C ASN A 33 -20.87 -5.36 -7.72
N SER A 34 -20.93 -6.69 -7.92
CA SER A 34 -21.96 -7.30 -8.79
C SER A 34 -23.33 -7.29 -8.12
N PHE A 35 -23.38 -7.51 -6.81
CA PHE A 35 -24.63 -7.53 -6.04
C PHE A 35 -25.21 -6.11 -5.82
N PHE A 36 -24.35 -5.15 -5.49
CA PHE A 36 -24.69 -3.73 -5.31
C PHE A 36 -24.29 -2.93 -6.57
N SER A 37 -24.74 -3.40 -7.73
CA SER A 37 -24.29 -2.92 -9.05
C SER A 37 -24.69 -1.49 -9.40
N ASP A 38 -25.65 -0.91 -8.67
CA ASP A 38 -26.13 0.46 -8.87
C ASP A 38 -25.28 1.51 -8.13
N TRP A 39 -24.28 1.08 -7.34
CA TRP A 39 -23.44 1.98 -6.54
C TRP A 39 -22.85 3.12 -7.38
N ALA A 40 -22.34 2.83 -8.58
CA ALA A 40 -21.69 3.82 -9.43
C ALA A 40 -22.64 4.86 -10.04
N THR A 41 -23.96 4.61 -10.10
CA THR A 41 -24.90 5.40 -10.92
C THR A 41 -26.12 5.93 -10.18
N ALA A 42 -26.48 5.39 -9.01
CA ALA A 42 -27.76 5.68 -8.37
C ALA A 42 -27.72 6.87 -7.39
N ASP A 43 -26.92 6.79 -6.33
CA ASP A 43 -27.01 7.71 -5.20
C ASP A 43 -25.62 8.14 -4.72
N ILE A 44 -25.29 9.41 -4.96
CA ILE A 44 -24.00 9.99 -4.58
C ILE A 44 -23.77 9.97 -3.06
N SER A 45 -24.84 9.92 -2.24
CA SER A 45 -24.69 9.82 -0.78
C SER A 45 -24.10 8.48 -0.34
N LYS A 46 -24.11 7.45 -1.21
CA LYS A 46 -23.45 6.15 -1.01
C LYS A 46 -22.00 6.13 -1.50
N HIS A 47 -21.51 7.21 -2.10
CA HIS A 47 -20.10 7.36 -2.46
C HIS A 47 -19.35 7.93 -1.27
N LEU A 48 -18.75 7.06 -0.48
CA LEU A 48 -17.93 7.49 0.65
C LEU A 48 -16.75 8.31 0.13
N PRO A 49 -16.49 9.51 0.68
CA PRO A 49 -15.32 10.29 0.32
C PRO A 49 -14.04 9.46 0.45
N PHE A 50 -13.12 9.63 -0.49
CA PHE A 50 -11.91 8.79 -0.59
C PHE A 50 -11.07 8.77 0.70
N ILE A 51 -11.11 9.83 1.50
CA ILE A 51 -10.46 9.92 2.82
C ILE A 51 -10.92 8.86 3.83
N TYR A 52 -12.09 8.24 3.63
CA TYR A 52 -12.61 7.16 4.48
C TYR A 52 -12.15 5.75 4.04
N ASN A 53 -11.39 5.64 2.95
CA ASN A 53 -10.79 4.39 2.49
C ASN A 53 -9.57 4.71 1.61
N LEU A 54 -8.66 5.55 2.12
CA LEU A 54 -7.49 6.00 1.38
C LEU A 54 -6.54 4.83 1.16
N SER A 55 -6.42 4.38 -0.08
CA SER A 55 -5.46 3.34 -0.42
C SER A 55 -4.03 3.85 -0.25
N SER A 56 -3.17 3.12 0.46
CA SER A 56 -1.73 3.40 0.54
C SER A 56 -1.07 3.40 -0.83
N ILE A 57 -1.67 2.72 -1.81
CA ILE A 57 -1.24 2.73 -3.20
C ILE A 57 -1.45 4.12 -3.83
N ALA A 58 -2.53 4.81 -3.46
CA ALA A 58 -2.83 6.13 -4.00
C ALA A 58 -1.84 7.22 -3.53
N ILE A 59 -1.20 7.00 -2.38
CA ILE A 59 -0.13 7.85 -1.85
C ILE A 59 1.01 7.94 -2.87
N TYR A 60 1.33 6.81 -3.50
CA TYR A 60 2.38 6.74 -4.50
C TYR A 60 1.87 7.10 -5.91
N THR A 61 0.67 6.67 -6.32
CA THR A 61 0.22 6.87 -7.72
C THR A 61 -0.21 8.29 -8.02
N TYR A 62 -0.68 9.04 -7.02
CA TYR A 62 -1.18 10.39 -7.22
C TYR A 62 -0.66 11.36 -6.15
N LEU A 63 0.67 11.43 -6.08
CA LEU A 63 1.40 12.20 -5.09
C LEU A 63 0.95 13.67 -4.95
N PRO A 64 0.64 14.43 -6.03
CA PRO A 64 0.12 15.80 -5.88
C PRO A 64 -1.20 15.86 -5.09
N ALA A 65 -2.14 14.96 -5.38
CA ALA A 65 -3.40 14.87 -4.64
C ALA A 65 -3.16 14.43 -3.19
N PHE A 66 -2.22 13.51 -2.96
CA PHE A 66 -1.84 13.12 -1.61
C PHE A 66 -1.23 14.27 -0.81
N LYS A 67 -0.33 15.07 -1.39
CA LYS A 67 0.22 16.25 -0.72
C LYS A 67 -0.86 17.27 -0.35
N GLN A 68 -1.87 17.44 -1.22
CA GLN A 68 -2.95 18.38 -1.00
C GLN A 68 -4.01 17.88 0.00
N TYR A 69 -4.38 16.61 -0.04
CA TYR A 69 -5.55 16.07 0.70
C TYR A 69 -5.21 14.93 1.68
N GLY A 70 -3.98 14.44 1.70
CA GLY A 70 -3.58 13.30 2.53
C GLY A 70 -3.70 13.57 4.03
N HIS A 71 -3.52 14.82 4.45
CA HIS A 71 -3.71 15.18 5.87
C HIS A 71 -5.17 15.04 6.34
N ASP A 72 -6.15 15.01 5.43
CA ASP A 72 -7.57 14.81 5.75
C ASP A 72 -7.98 13.33 5.84
N ALA A 73 -7.04 12.40 5.61
CA ALA A 73 -7.33 10.96 5.66
C ALA A 73 -7.85 10.54 7.04
N LYS A 74 -8.96 9.79 7.04
CA LYS A 74 -9.60 9.24 8.23
C LYS A 74 -9.36 7.75 8.41
N VAL A 75 -9.23 7.02 7.30
CA VAL A 75 -8.91 5.58 7.28
C VAL A 75 -7.93 5.31 6.16
N VAL A 76 -6.85 4.61 6.48
CA VAL A 76 -5.81 4.20 5.52
C VAL A 76 -5.92 2.71 5.28
N HIS A 77 -5.94 2.32 4.01
CA HIS A 77 -6.01 0.94 3.57
C HIS A 77 -4.66 0.52 2.95
N PHE A 78 -3.92 -0.30 3.67
CA PHE A 78 -2.66 -0.90 3.19
C PHE A 78 -2.92 -2.01 2.16
N LEU A 79 -3.36 -1.61 0.97
CA LEU A 79 -3.42 -2.46 -0.22
C LEU A 79 -2.01 -2.85 -0.71
N GLY A 80 -1.95 -3.90 -1.52
CA GLY A 80 -0.70 -4.45 -2.04
C GLY A 80 -0.26 -5.70 -1.29
N LYS A 81 0.81 -6.31 -1.81
CA LYS A 81 1.32 -7.60 -1.34
C LYS A 81 2.05 -7.50 -0.01
N VAL A 82 2.80 -6.41 0.18
CA VAL A 82 3.57 -6.15 1.41
C VAL A 82 2.67 -5.39 2.38
N LYS A 83 2.42 -5.97 3.54
CA LYS A 83 1.60 -5.41 4.61
C LYS A 83 2.47 -4.69 5.64
N PRO A 84 1.89 -3.82 6.50
CA PRO A 84 2.68 -3.12 7.51
C PRO A 84 3.54 -4.03 8.38
N TRP A 85 3.01 -5.20 8.77
CA TRP A 85 3.69 -6.21 9.59
C TRP A 85 4.78 -7.02 8.86
N ASP A 86 4.93 -6.86 7.54
CA ASP A 86 6.04 -7.49 6.79
C ASP A 86 7.34 -6.67 6.91
N TYR A 87 7.27 -5.46 7.47
CA TYR A 87 8.44 -4.62 7.77
C TYR A 87 9.00 -4.94 9.16
N SER A 88 10.14 -4.33 9.51
CA SER A 88 10.66 -4.33 10.89
C SER A 88 10.72 -2.91 11.42
N PHE A 89 10.49 -2.75 12.71
CA PHE A 89 10.44 -1.44 13.37
C PHE A 89 11.47 -1.37 14.48
N ASP A 90 12.34 -0.38 14.41
CA ASP A 90 13.27 -0.06 15.49
C ASP A 90 12.55 0.79 16.53
N THR A 91 12.30 0.21 17.70
CA THR A 91 11.55 0.88 18.77
C THR A 91 12.35 2.00 19.43
N ALA A 92 13.68 1.95 19.35
CA ALA A 92 14.57 2.95 19.92
C ALA A 92 14.68 4.18 19.00
N SER A 93 14.94 3.97 17.71
CA SER A 93 15.03 5.08 16.74
C SER A 93 13.68 5.51 16.16
N LYS A 94 12.60 4.75 16.41
CA LYS A 94 11.27 4.93 15.81
C LYS A 94 11.31 4.99 14.30
N THR A 95 12.00 4.04 13.68
CA THR A 95 12.14 3.96 12.22
C THR A 95 11.75 2.60 11.69
N VAL A 96 11.16 2.58 10.49
CA VAL A 96 10.79 1.34 9.79
C VAL A 96 11.94 0.93 8.88
N LYS A 97 12.53 -0.24 9.14
CA LYS A 97 13.62 -0.82 8.33
C LYS A 97 13.06 -1.32 7.01
N GLY A 98 13.80 -1.12 5.92
CA GLY A 98 13.42 -1.54 4.57
C GLY A 98 12.57 -0.53 3.78
N GLN A 99 12.23 0.62 4.38
CA GLN A 99 11.62 1.72 3.64
C GLN A 99 12.72 2.54 2.94
N SER A 100 12.79 2.45 1.60
CA SER A 100 13.66 3.30 0.80
C SER A 100 13.02 4.68 0.62
N HIS A 101 13.60 5.72 1.22
CA HIS A 101 13.47 7.14 0.86
C HIS A 101 12.10 7.87 0.97
N ASP A 102 11.07 7.32 1.59
CA ASP A 102 9.82 8.05 1.85
C ASP A 102 9.81 8.87 3.16
N ALA A 103 10.98 9.18 3.73
CA ALA A 103 11.08 9.93 4.98
C ALA A 103 10.40 11.31 4.92
N ASP A 104 10.29 11.89 3.72
CA ASP A 104 9.67 13.20 3.49
C ASP A 104 8.15 13.15 3.24
N MET A 105 7.54 11.96 3.19
CA MET A 105 6.10 11.83 3.00
C MET A 105 5.35 12.08 4.30
N HIS A 106 4.72 13.24 4.42
CA HIS A 106 3.81 13.56 5.52
C HIS A 106 2.35 13.60 5.05
N PRO A 107 1.42 12.96 5.79
CA PRO A 107 1.65 12.06 6.92
C PRO A 107 2.26 10.69 6.51
N ASN A 108 3.20 10.16 7.31
CA ASN A 108 3.74 8.81 7.12
C ASN A 108 2.86 7.79 7.87
N TYR A 109 1.90 7.18 7.19
CA TYR A 109 0.98 6.25 7.85
C TYR A 109 1.60 4.91 8.23
N LEU A 110 2.66 4.47 7.54
CA LEU A 110 3.35 3.23 7.90
C LEU A 110 4.03 3.39 9.25
N LEU A 111 4.70 4.52 9.47
CA LEU A 111 5.27 4.87 10.77
C LEU A 111 4.18 4.93 11.86
N GLN A 112 3.06 5.60 11.59
CA GLN A 112 1.95 5.68 12.56
C GLN A 112 1.37 4.29 12.92
N TRP A 113 1.27 3.39 11.94
CA TRP A 113 0.84 2.00 12.19
C TRP A 113 1.79 1.30 13.16
N TRP A 114 3.11 1.43 12.95
CA TRP A 114 4.12 0.84 13.81
C TRP A 114 4.21 1.50 15.19
N GLU A 115 4.03 2.82 15.29
CA GLU A 115 3.94 3.51 16.59
C GLU A 115 2.73 3.03 17.40
N LEU A 116 1.57 2.82 16.76
CA LEU A 116 0.40 2.28 17.42
C LEU A 116 0.59 0.81 17.83
N PHE A 117 1.11 -0.02 16.92
CA PHE A 117 1.38 -1.44 17.19
C PHE A 117 2.37 -1.59 18.35
N SER A 118 3.51 -0.90 18.29
CA SER A 118 4.56 -0.98 19.31
C SER A 118 4.12 -0.45 20.68
N SER A 119 3.32 0.61 20.72
CA SER A 119 2.84 1.20 21.98
C SER A 119 1.68 0.45 22.63
N SER A 120 0.80 -0.18 21.86
CA SER A 120 -0.46 -0.72 22.38
C SER A 120 -0.60 -2.22 22.18
N VAL A 121 -0.30 -2.73 20.98
CA VAL A 121 -0.51 -4.15 20.63
C VAL A 121 0.62 -5.02 21.16
N LEU A 122 1.87 -4.55 21.08
CA LEU A 122 3.03 -5.28 21.55
C LEU A 122 2.96 -5.58 23.05
N ALA A 123 2.46 -4.64 23.86
CA ALA A 123 2.28 -4.85 25.30
C ALA A 123 1.27 -5.97 25.58
N LEU A 124 0.13 -5.98 24.87
CA LEU A 124 -0.89 -7.03 24.97
C LEU A 124 -0.35 -8.39 24.52
N MET A 125 0.45 -8.43 23.45
CA MET A 125 1.10 -9.67 23.01
C MET A 125 2.11 -10.19 24.04
N LYS A 126 2.92 -9.33 24.65
CA LYS A 126 3.85 -9.74 25.72
C LYS A 126 3.09 -10.36 26.91
N GLU A 127 1.91 -9.85 27.25
CA GLU A 127 1.05 -10.40 28.30
C GLU A 127 0.47 -11.78 27.91
N GLU A 128 -0.03 -11.92 26.68
CA GLU A 128 -0.66 -13.16 26.20
C GLU A 128 0.34 -14.31 26.02
N TYR A 129 1.52 -14.03 25.46
CA TYR A 129 2.54 -15.04 25.18
C TYR A 129 3.43 -15.34 26.40
N GLY A 130 3.48 -14.44 27.39
CA GLY A 130 4.35 -14.57 28.56
C GLY A 130 5.82 -14.71 28.15
N ASP A 131 6.47 -15.79 28.60
CA ASP A 131 7.87 -16.10 28.28
C ASP A 131 8.07 -16.77 26.91
N GLN A 132 6.99 -17.06 26.16
CA GLN A 132 7.12 -17.71 24.86
C GLN A 132 7.67 -16.75 23.81
N PRO A 133 8.64 -17.18 22.98
CA PRO A 133 9.15 -16.35 21.90
C PRO A 133 8.05 -16.13 20.84
N PHE A 134 7.88 -14.89 20.41
CA PHE A 134 7.01 -14.53 19.30
C PHE A 134 7.68 -13.49 18.40
N TYR A 135 7.34 -13.50 17.11
CA TYR A 135 7.84 -12.52 16.16
C TYR A 135 6.92 -11.30 16.15
N SER A 136 7.41 -10.17 16.65
CA SER A 136 6.69 -8.89 16.65
C SER A 136 7.08 -7.96 15.49
N GLY A 137 8.20 -8.24 14.82
CA GLY A 137 8.85 -7.31 13.89
C GLY A 137 9.49 -6.09 14.56
N CYS A 138 9.29 -5.88 15.87
CA CYS A 138 9.95 -4.84 16.64
C CYS A 138 11.36 -5.31 17.06
N THR A 139 12.37 -4.47 16.81
CA THR A 139 13.74 -4.68 17.30
C THR A 139 14.06 -3.62 18.35
N GLU A 140 14.39 -4.02 19.56
CA GLU A 140 15.08 -3.15 20.51
C GLU A 140 16.54 -3.04 20.03
N GLY A 141 17.08 -1.83 19.96
CA GLY A 141 18.40 -1.59 19.39
C GLY A 141 19.48 -2.39 20.11
N ASP A 142 19.84 -3.55 19.57
CA ASP A 142 21.02 -4.28 19.99
C ASP A 142 22.22 -3.38 19.74
N ILE A 143 22.79 -2.87 20.82
CA ILE A 143 24.14 -2.31 20.88
C ILE A 143 25.09 -3.49 20.69
N HIS A 144 25.14 -4.03 19.46
CA HIS A 144 26.29 -4.81 19.04
C HIS A 144 27.25 -3.84 18.34
N VAL A 145 28.23 -3.41 19.13
CA VAL A 145 29.44 -2.75 18.66
C VAL A 145 30.13 -3.71 17.70
N ASP A 146 29.96 -3.52 16.39
CA ASP A 146 30.86 -4.12 15.40
C ASP A 146 31.10 -3.19 14.21
N MET A 147 32.36 -2.77 14.12
CA MET A 147 33.13 -2.31 12.97
C MET A 147 32.49 -1.36 11.92
N GLY A 148 32.84 -0.08 12.05
CA GLY A 148 33.22 0.74 10.90
C GLY A 148 32.09 1.43 10.13
N GLN A 149 31.86 2.71 10.45
CA GLN A 149 31.54 3.70 9.43
C GLN A 149 32.69 3.76 8.42
N MET A 150 32.67 2.90 7.41
CA MET A 150 33.28 3.22 6.14
C MET A 150 32.21 3.89 5.29
N HIS A 151 32.38 5.18 5.05
CA HIS A 151 31.82 5.87 3.89
C HIS A 151 32.28 5.10 2.63
N LEU A 152 31.56 4.04 2.27
CA LEU A 152 31.62 3.47 0.95
C LEU A 152 30.60 4.25 0.12
N SER A 153 31.12 5.20 -0.64
CA SER A 153 30.50 5.64 -1.88
C SER A 153 30.00 4.39 -2.61
N HIS A 154 28.68 4.17 -2.59
CA HIS A 154 28.11 3.05 -3.31
C HIS A 154 28.44 3.29 -4.79
N PRO A 155 29.14 2.36 -5.48
CA PRO A 155 29.19 2.43 -6.93
C PRO A 155 27.74 2.46 -7.44
N PRO A 156 27.46 3.18 -8.54
CA PRO A 156 26.10 3.27 -9.06
C PRO A 156 25.54 1.85 -9.21
N SER A 157 24.40 1.60 -8.57
CA SER A 157 23.68 0.34 -8.65
C SER A 157 23.60 -0.08 -10.12
N PRO A 158 23.89 -1.34 -10.47
CA PRO A 158 23.73 -1.79 -11.85
C PRO A 158 22.32 -1.44 -12.33
N PRO A 159 22.17 -1.04 -13.61
CA PRO A 159 20.87 -0.67 -14.15
C PRO A 159 19.86 -1.80 -13.91
N MET A 160 18.79 -1.48 -13.19
CA MET A 160 17.76 -2.44 -12.81
C MET A 160 17.15 -3.10 -14.05
N SER A 161 16.97 -4.43 -14.03
CA SER A 161 16.37 -5.11 -15.17
C SER A 161 14.92 -4.66 -15.37
N SER A 162 14.42 -4.72 -16.61
CA SER A 162 13.02 -4.38 -16.90
C SER A 162 12.02 -5.22 -16.10
N LYS A 163 12.36 -6.48 -15.80
CA LYS A 163 11.55 -7.37 -14.95
C LYS A 163 11.52 -6.91 -13.50
N GLU A 164 12.66 -6.54 -12.93
CA GLU A 164 12.73 -6.01 -11.56
C GLU A 164 12.01 -4.66 -11.45
N ARG A 165 12.19 -3.78 -12.44
CA ARG A 165 11.48 -2.49 -12.50
C ARG A 165 9.97 -2.70 -12.58
N LYS A 166 9.51 -3.61 -13.44
CA LYS A 166 8.08 -3.98 -13.53
C LYS A 166 7.58 -4.54 -12.19
N LYS A 167 8.37 -5.40 -11.54
CA LYS A 167 8.02 -5.95 -10.22
C LYS A 167 7.91 -4.85 -9.16
N LYS A 168 8.81 -3.86 -9.17
CA LYS A 168 8.73 -2.70 -8.28
C LYS A 168 7.48 -1.85 -8.55
N TRP A 169 7.15 -1.62 -9.82
CA TRP A 169 5.88 -0.99 -10.22
C TRP A 169 4.66 -1.73 -9.68
N GLU A 170 4.61 -3.05 -9.88
CA GLU A 170 3.54 -3.93 -9.39
C GLU A 170 3.45 -3.97 -7.85
N GLN A 171 4.53 -3.62 -7.16
CA GLN A 171 4.63 -3.54 -5.70
C GLN A 171 4.40 -2.11 -5.14
N GLY A 172 4.19 -1.12 -6.00
CA GLY A 172 4.04 0.28 -5.59
C GLY A 172 5.33 1.00 -5.22
N GLN A 173 6.49 0.45 -5.57
CA GLN A 173 7.83 0.98 -5.27
C GLN A 173 8.57 1.49 -6.53
N ALA A 174 7.86 2.12 -7.46
CA ALA A 174 8.46 2.67 -8.68
C ALA A 174 9.33 3.91 -8.39
N ASP A 175 10.36 4.14 -9.20
CA ASP A 175 11.32 5.23 -9.05
C ASP A 175 10.84 6.52 -9.73
N TYR A 176 9.81 7.15 -9.17
CA TYR A 176 9.13 8.31 -9.78
C TYR A 176 10.00 9.57 -9.88
N MET A 177 11.12 9.66 -9.15
CA MET A 177 12.07 10.77 -9.26
C MET A 177 13.24 10.47 -10.20
N GLY A 178 13.36 9.23 -10.65
CA GLY A 178 14.39 8.77 -11.58
C GLY A 178 13.76 8.11 -12.80
N MET A 179 13.96 6.79 -12.89
CA MET A 179 13.63 6.02 -14.10
C MET A 179 12.14 6.00 -14.45
N ASP A 180 11.26 6.11 -13.46
CA ASP A 180 9.81 6.04 -13.61
C ASP A 180 9.13 7.41 -13.45
N SER A 181 9.91 8.49 -13.64
CA SER A 181 9.39 9.86 -13.63
C SER A 181 8.36 10.11 -14.72
N PHE A 182 7.47 11.08 -14.47
CA PHE A 182 6.42 11.48 -15.41
C PHE A 182 7.02 11.81 -16.79
N ASP A 183 8.11 12.58 -16.83
CA ASP A 183 8.82 12.94 -18.06
C ASP A 183 9.28 11.71 -18.86
N ASN A 184 9.77 10.66 -18.17
CA ASN A 184 10.17 9.42 -18.81
C ASN A 184 8.98 8.60 -19.31
N ILE A 185 7.86 8.60 -18.59
CA ILE A 185 6.62 7.93 -19.00
C ILE A 185 6.03 8.63 -20.21
N GLU A 186 5.91 9.96 -20.19
CA GLU A 186 5.41 10.78 -21.29
C GLU A 186 6.27 10.57 -22.54
N LYS A 187 7.60 10.67 -22.41
CA LYS A 187 8.53 10.40 -23.52
C LYS A 187 8.39 8.97 -24.08
N ASN A 188 8.10 7.97 -23.24
CA ASN A 188 7.87 6.60 -23.69
C ASN A 188 6.55 6.47 -24.46
N LEU A 189 5.47 7.10 -23.98
CA LEU A 189 4.19 7.16 -24.67
C LEU A 189 4.31 7.87 -26.03
N ASP A 190 5.00 9.00 -26.09
CA ASP A 190 5.23 9.75 -27.32
C ASP A 190 6.04 8.96 -28.37
N ASN A 191 7.01 8.17 -27.90
CA ASN A 191 7.76 7.27 -28.79
C ASN A 191 6.91 6.12 -29.32
N GLN A 192 5.89 5.67 -28.57
CA GLN A 192 4.97 4.62 -28.99
C GLN A 192 3.82 5.14 -29.86
N THR A 193 3.45 6.41 -29.75
CA THR A 193 2.39 7.02 -30.59
C THR A 193 2.93 7.53 -31.93
N ASN A 194 4.24 7.79 -32.06
CA ASN A 194 4.91 8.15 -33.32
C ASN A 194 5.09 6.98 -34.32
N ILE A 195 4.18 6.01 -34.33
CA ILE A 195 4.15 4.99 -35.40
C ILE A 195 3.89 5.73 -36.71
N PRO A 196 4.81 5.69 -37.70
CA PRO A 196 4.53 6.27 -38.99
C PRO A 196 3.32 5.56 -39.60
N ASP A 197 2.34 6.34 -40.05
CA ASP A 197 1.13 5.88 -40.71
C ASP A 197 1.54 5.06 -41.96
N VAL A 198 1.65 3.74 -41.82
CA VAL A 198 1.84 2.84 -42.96
C VAL A 198 0.48 2.61 -43.60
N ARG A 199 -0.02 3.64 -44.29
CA ARG A 199 -1.04 3.49 -45.32
C ARG A 199 -0.34 3.31 -46.65
N ASN A 200 -0.34 2.06 -47.12
CA ASN A 200 -0.45 1.77 -48.55
C ASN A 200 -1.91 1.47 -48.86
#